data_AF-A0A7W1NE76-F1
#
_entry.id   AF-A0A7W1NE76-F1
#
_cell.length_a   1.000
_cell.length_b   1.000
_cell.length_c   1.000
_cell.angle_alpha   90.00
_cell.angle_beta   90.00
_cell.angle_gamma   90.00
#
_symmetry.space_group_name_H-M   'P 1'
#
loop_
_entity.id
_entity.type
_entity.pdbx_description
1 polymer ?
#
loop_
_entity_poly.entity_id
_entity_poly.type
_entity_poly.pdbx_seq_one_letter_code
_entity_poly.pdbx_strand_id
1 'polypeptide(L)'
;GEIRVAPDRVVIERFACLMGGEPAALGGEVRRDEHGEVELDLRLSGESAALVQTADVRVRADFAATLTGPVTAPVLGGRVAITNALLSGDIAVVGRGPGVGDDRFQLFALRGPWARLRFDLRVSGAQSLIVDNNLLDGAFSLDLHIRGTGEAPTPAGLLTARRGTRVKLPFSTLQMQRIELRFPEDDPFRPRVDASGSASFAGQAGSGRIEVRVLAAGPYDQVQITTTSEPPLSEDDRLSLLTTGATRSSIEGNPGRRALGMAGGYLFNEVKRWVSGPSNPDADPGFFDRFDLQVGDELSRSGNEVVETEFRIDNRGHWFLSGERDRFDALNTGVIYRFSFR
;
A
#
# COMPACT_ATOMS: atom_id res chain seq x y z
N GLY A 1 -37.52 -3.38 -10.98
CA GLY A 1 -37.69 -1.99 -10.50
C GLY A 1 -38.82 -1.34 -11.25
N GLU A 2 -39.42 -0.28 -10.70
CA GLU A 2 -40.45 0.52 -11.38
C GLU A 2 -39.82 1.83 -11.85
N ILE A 3 -39.95 2.12 -13.16
CA ILE A 3 -39.44 3.33 -13.81
C ILE A 3 -40.60 3.94 -14.58
N ARG A 4 -40.87 5.22 -14.33
CA ARG A 4 -41.87 6.01 -15.05
C ARG A 4 -41.17 7.03 -15.92
N VAL A 5 -41.50 7.02 -17.20
CA VAL A 5 -40.90 7.90 -18.20
C VAL A 5 -41.94 8.91 -18.66
N ALA A 6 -41.59 10.19 -18.61
CA ALA A 6 -42.33 11.30 -19.18
C ALA A 6 -41.42 12.08 -20.16
N PRO A 7 -41.95 13.01 -20.98
CA PRO A 7 -41.16 13.72 -21.99
C PRO A 7 -39.95 14.50 -21.45
N ASP A 8 -40.09 15.03 -20.23
CA ASP A 8 -39.14 15.93 -19.56
C ASP A 8 -38.52 15.32 -18.30
N ARG A 9 -38.95 14.12 -17.87
CA ARG A 9 -38.45 13.47 -16.67
C ARG A 9 -38.52 11.96 -16.71
N VAL A 10 -37.57 11.32 -16.02
CA VAL A 10 -37.55 9.89 -15.72
C VAL A 10 -37.54 9.73 -14.22
N VAL A 11 -38.58 9.10 -13.67
CA VAL A 11 -38.69 8.81 -12.24
C VAL A 11 -38.38 7.33 -12.02
N ILE A 12 -37.39 7.06 -11.18
CA ILE A 12 -36.99 5.73 -10.73
C ILE A 12 -37.53 5.57 -9.30
N GLU A 13 -38.69 4.93 -9.15
CA GLU A 13 -39.27 4.74 -7.81
C GLU A 13 -38.36 3.84 -6.95
N ARG A 14 -37.94 2.72 -7.55
CA ARG A 14 -36.91 1.85 -7.00
C ARG A 14 -36.39 0.92 -8.08
N PHE A 15 -35.08 0.92 -8.26
CA PHE A 15 -34.34 -0.05 -9.05
C PHE A 15 -33.42 -0.83 -8.12
N ALA A 16 -33.74 -2.09 -7.88
CA ALA A 16 -32.89 -3.00 -7.12
C ALA A 16 -31.95 -3.74 -8.08
N CYS A 17 -30.68 -3.83 -7.72
CA CYS A 17 -29.66 -4.57 -8.46
C CYS A 17 -28.72 -5.32 -7.50
N LEU A 18 -27.79 -6.08 -8.06
CA LEU A 18 -26.73 -6.72 -7.31
C LEU A 18 -25.38 -6.10 -7.70
N MET A 19 -24.55 -5.77 -6.71
CA MET A 19 -23.17 -5.32 -6.89
C MET A 19 -22.21 -6.29 -6.21
N GLY A 20 -21.55 -7.11 -7.03
CA GLY A 20 -20.68 -8.19 -6.53
C GLY A 20 -21.41 -9.26 -5.73
N GLY A 21 -22.65 -9.55 -6.12
CA GLY A 21 -23.54 -10.52 -5.46
C GLY A 21 -24.43 -9.94 -4.36
N GLU A 22 -24.18 -8.70 -3.93
CA GLU A 22 -24.88 -8.09 -2.78
C GLU A 22 -25.95 -7.07 -3.20
N PRO A 23 -27.02 -6.88 -2.40
CA PRO A 23 -28.10 -5.95 -2.73
C PRO A 23 -27.64 -4.49 -2.81
N ALA A 24 -28.07 -3.82 -3.89
CA ALA A 24 -27.99 -2.38 -4.04
C ALA A 24 -29.30 -1.83 -4.60
N ALA A 25 -29.54 -0.55 -4.35
CA ALA A 25 -30.71 0.15 -4.83
C ALA A 25 -30.35 1.54 -5.38
N LEU A 26 -31.08 1.90 -6.42
CA LEU A 26 -31.09 3.22 -7.04
C LEU A 26 -32.53 3.72 -7.05
N GLY A 27 -32.72 4.99 -6.75
CA GLY A 27 -34.01 5.67 -6.91
C GLY A 27 -33.79 7.16 -7.18
N GLY A 28 -34.88 7.89 -7.43
CA GLY A 28 -34.84 9.32 -7.65
C GLY A 28 -35.32 9.71 -9.04
N GLU A 29 -34.85 10.85 -9.55
CA GLU A 29 -35.36 11.45 -10.77
C GLU A 29 -34.23 12.00 -11.64
N VAL A 30 -34.43 11.92 -12.95
CA VAL A 30 -33.63 12.62 -13.95
C VAL A 30 -34.58 13.57 -14.68
N ARG A 31 -34.32 14.87 -14.60
CA ARG A 31 -35.14 15.93 -15.19
C ARG A 31 -34.38 16.58 -16.34
N ARG A 32 -35.10 16.99 -17.39
CA ARG A 32 -34.61 17.92 -18.39
C ARG A 32 -35.20 19.30 -18.11
N ASP A 33 -34.36 20.32 -18.01
CA ASP A 33 -34.81 21.69 -17.81
C ASP A 33 -35.32 22.34 -19.12
N GLU A 34 -35.82 23.58 -19.03
CA GLU A 34 -36.34 24.34 -20.17
C GLU A 34 -35.27 24.66 -21.24
N HIS A 35 -33.99 24.67 -20.86
CA HIS A 35 -32.85 24.88 -21.75
C HIS A 35 -32.33 23.57 -22.37
N GLY A 36 -32.91 22.43 -21.98
CA GLY A 36 -32.54 21.12 -22.48
C GLY A 36 -31.38 20.46 -21.72
N GLU A 37 -30.90 21.05 -20.63
CA GLU A 37 -29.90 20.48 -19.74
C GLU A 37 -30.49 19.36 -18.87
N VAL A 38 -29.71 18.32 -18.62
CA VAL A 38 -30.15 17.18 -17.82
C VAL A 38 -29.67 17.35 -16.38
N GLU A 39 -30.60 17.39 -15.45
CA GLU A 39 -30.36 17.43 -14.01
C GLU A 39 -30.63 16.06 -13.38
N LEU A 40 -29.76 15.68 -12.45
CA LEU A 40 -29.83 14.44 -11.69
C LEU A 40 -30.29 14.76 -10.26
N ASP A 41 -31.18 13.94 -9.72
CA ASP A 41 -31.44 13.80 -8.29
C ASP A 41 -31.62 12.31 -8.00
N LEU A 42 -30.48 11.60 -7.92
CA LEU A 42 -30.45 10.16 -7.75
C LEU A 42 -29.97 9.80 -6.35
N ARG A 43 -30.59 8.79 -5.75
CA ARG A 43 -30.22 8.20 -4.46
C ARG A 43 -29.71 6.80 -4.70
N LEU A 44 -28.53 6.51 -4.17
CA LEU A 44 -27.87 5.21 -4.26
C LEU A 44 -27.67 4.66 -2.85
N SER A 45 -27.98 3.39 -2.65
CA SER A 45 -27.67 2.68 -1.41
C SER A 45 -27.24 1.26 -1.67
N GLY A 46 -26.39 0.70 -0.82
CA GLY A 46 -26.00 -0.69 -0.88
C GLY A 46 -25.44 -1.17 0.44
N GLU A 47 -25.51 -2.48 0.64
CA GLU A 47 -25.01 -3.18 1.82
C GLU A 47 -23.93 -4.16 1.36
N SER A 48 -22.72 -4.06 1.93
CA SER A 48 -21.55 -4.87 1.60
C SER A 48 -21.21 -4.95 0.10
N ALA A 49 -21.62 -3.93 -0.66
CA ALA A 49 -21.54 -3.91 -2.10
C ALA A 49 -20.08 -3.90 -2.56
N ALA A 50 -19.74 -4.73 -3.56
CA ALA A 50 -18.40 -4.71 -4.14
C ALA A 50 -18.21 -3.46 -5.01
N LEU A 51 -17.47 -2.48 -4.49
CA LEU A 51 -17.15 -1.23 -5.18
C LEU A 51 -15.95 -1.38 -6.12
N VAL A 52 -14.96 -2.18 -5.71
CA VAL A 52 -13.76 -2.49 -6.50
C VAL A 52 -13.50 -3.99 -6.41
N GLN A 53 -13.27 -4.63 -7.56
CA GLN A 53 -12.93 -6.05 -7.64
C GLN A 53 -11.90 -6.27 -8.75
N THR A 54 -10.63 -6.28 -8.37
CA THR A 54 -9.49 -6.56 -9.25
C THR A 54 -8.65 -7.70 -8.65
N ALA A 55 -7.55 -8.07 -9.31
CA ALA A 55 -6.63 -9.08 -8.78
C ALA A 55 -6.03 -8.65 -7.43
N ASP A 56 -5.62 -7.38 -7.33
CA ASP A 56 -4.81 -6.87 -6.22
C ASP A 56 -5.58 -5.97 -5.25
N VAL A 57 -6.78 -5.51 -5.66
CA VAL A 57 -7.61 -4.60 -4.87
C VAL A 57 -9.03 -5.13 -4.84
N ARG A 58 -9.55 -5.34 -3.63
CA ARG A 58 -10.96 -5.66 -3.37
C ARG A 58 -11.49 -4.68 -2.36
N VAL A 59 -12.64 -4.09 -2.62
CA VAL A 59 -13.29 -3.14 -1.71
C VAL A 59 -14.78 -3.43 -1.67
N ARG A 60 -15.29 -3.70 -0.47
CA ARG A 60 -16.70 -3.80 -0.13
C ARG A 60 -17.08 -2.73 0.86
N ALA A 61 -18.27 -2.16 0.69
CA ALA A 61 -18.75 -1.10 1.55
C ALA A 61 -20.27 -1.06 1.65
N ASP A 62 -20.74 -0.59 2.80
CA ASP A 62 -22.09 -0.06 2.95
C ASP A 62 -22.07 1.39 2.51
N PHE A 63 -23.05 1.83 1.73
CA PHE A 63 -23.10 3.21 1.30
C PHE A 63 -24.51 3.75 1.21
N ALA A 64 -24.62 5.05 1.44
CA ALA A 64 -25.80 5.85 1.19
C ALA A 64 -25.33 7.17 0.57
N ALA A 65 -25.57 7.33 -0.71
CA ALA A 65 -25.06 8.43 -1.52
C ALA A 65 -26.16 9.05 -2.37
N THR A 66 -25.92 10.28 -2.81
CA THR A 66 -26.78 11.04 -3.69
C THR A 66 -25.94 11.60 -4.82
N LEU A 67 -26.45 11.52 -6.05
CA LEU A 67 -25.85 12.12 -7.23
C LEU A 67 -26.79 13.22 -7.71
N THR A 68 -26.38 14.48 -7.50
CA THR A 68 -27.24 15.64 -7.70
C THR A 68 -26.62 16.67 -8.65
N GLY A 69 -27.47 17.48 -9.30
CA GLY A 69 -27.04 18.58 -10.16
C GLY A 69 -26.91 18.21 -11.64
N PRO A 70 -26.29 19.06 -12.47
CA PRO A 70 -26.25 18.87 -13.91
C PRO A 70 -25.39 17.65 -14.28
N VAL A 71 -25.82 16.89 -15.28
CA VAL A 71 -25.12 15.68 -15.78
C VAL A 71 -23.69 15.98 -16.25
N THR A 72 -23.41 17.23 -16.60
CA THR A 72 -22.10 17.70 -17.07
C THR A 72 -21.08 17.85 -15.93
N ALA A 73 -21.52 18.06 -14.70
CA ALA A 73 -20.69 18.21 -13.49
C ALA A 73 -21.47 17.86 -12.22
N PRO A 74 -21.95 16.61 -12.08
CA PRO A 74 -22.80 16.23 -10.96
C PRO A 74 -21.99 16.15 -9.66
N VAL A 75 -22.68 16.25 -8.52
CA VAL A 75 -22.10 16.12 -7.17
C VAL A 75 -22.50 14.78 -6.59
N LEU A 76 -21.52 13.93 -6.30
CA LEU A 76 -21.69 12.68 -5.55
C LEU A 76 -21.40 12.94 -4.08
N GLY A 77 -22.47 13.07 -3.29
CA GLY A 77 -22.40 13.34 -1.86
C GLY A 77 -22.95 12.19 -1.02
N GLY A 78 -22.40 11.95 0.18
CA GLY A 78 -22.94 10.93 1.09
C GLY A 78 -21.91 10.23 1.97
N ARG A 79 -22.24 9.00 2.39
CA ARG A 79 -21.44 8.18 3.30
C ARG A 79 -21.09 6.84 2.67
N VAL A 80 -19.86 6.40 2.87
CA VAL A 80 -19.33 5.10 2.44
C VAL A 80 -18.58 4.49 3.63
N ALA A 81 -19.10 3.41 4.19
CA ALA A 81 -18.46 2.65 5.25
C ALA A 81 -17.82 1.40 4.65
N ILE A 82 -16.50 1.38 4.54
CA ILE A 82 -15.73 0.23 4.09
C ILE A 82 -15.91 -0.90 5.10
N THR A 83 -16.54 -1.99 4.66
CA THR A 83 -16.79 -3.18 5.47
C THR A 83 -15.65 -4.18 5.36
N ASN A 84 -15.07 -4.31 4.17
CA ASN A 84 -13.92 -5.16 3.90
C ASN A 84 -13.15 -4.63 2.69
N ALA A 85 -11.88 -4.33 2.87
CA ALA A 85 -10.97 -4.01 1.78
C ALA A 85 -9.68 -4.83 1.92
N LEU A 86 -9.20 -5.35 0.80
CA LEU A 86 -7.92 -6.04 0.67
C LEU A 86 -7.10 -5.31 -0.38
N LEU A 87 -5.90 -4.89 0.01
CA LEU A 87 -4.87 -4.38 -0.86
C LEU A 87 -3.67 -5.33 -0.81
N SER A 88 -3.48 -6.12 -1.86
CA SER A 88 -2.39 -7.09 -1.97
C SER A 88 -1.36 -6.77 -3.05
N GLY A 89 -1.58 -5.71 -3.82
CA GLY A 89 -0.62 -5.25 -4.83
C GLY A 89 0.64 -4.68 -4.21
N ASP A 90 1.77 -4.86 -4.90
CA ASP A 90 3.06 -4.30 -4.49
C ASP A 90 3.00 -2.77 -4.39
N ILE A 91 3.60 -2.19 -3.33
CA ILE A 91 3.49 -0.75 -3.05
C ILE A 91 4.12 0.13 -4.14
N ALA A 92 5.01 -0.41 -4.97
CA ALA A 92 5.51 0.28 -6.16
C ALA A 92 4.38 0.78 -7.09
N VAL A 93 3.19 0.16 -7.01
CA VAL A 93 2.01 0.44 -7.84
C VAL A 93 1.05 1.44 -7.19
N VAL A 94 1.07 1.61 -5.87
CA VAL A 94 -0.03 2.26 -5.12
C VAL A 94 0.13 3.78 -4.97
N GLY A 95 1.32 4.33 -5.24
CA GLY A 95 1.63 5.75 -5.04
C GLY A 95 1.53 6.65 -6.27
N ARG A 96 1.27 6.11 -7.47
CA ARG A 96 1.23 6.89 -8.72
C ARG A 96 -0.02 6.56 -9.52
N GLY A 97 -1.00 7.47 -9.47
CA GLY A 97 -2.11 7.45 -10.42
C GLY A 97 -1.57 7.50 -11.86
N PRO A 98 -2.25 6.85 -12.82
CA PRO A 98 -1.78 6.87 -14.20
C PRO A 98 -1.85 8.31 -14.73
N GLY A 99 -0.67 8.86 -15.06
CA GLY A 99 -0.48 10.02 -15.93
C GLY A 99 -0.82 11.39 -15.34
N VAL A 100 0.12 12.00 -14.62
CA VAL A 100 0.57 13.41 -14.75
C VAL A 100 2.03 13.43 -14.26
N GLY A 101 2.93 14.14 -14.95
CA GLY A 101 4.35 14.28 -14.57
C GLY A 101 4.57 15.20 -13.36
N ASP A 102 3.78 15.03 -12.32
CA ASP A 102 3.75 15.86 -11.13
C ASP A 102 3.81 14.95 -9.90
N ASP A 103 4.80 15.13 -9.03
CA ASP A 103 5.14 14.23 -7.93
C ASP A 103 4.07 14.13 -6.83
N ARG A 104 2.91 14.78 -7.00
CA ARG A 104 1.81 14.92 -6.03
C ARG A 104 1.10 13.59 -5.74
N PHE A 105 0.77 13.37 -4.46
CA PHE A 105 0.04 12.18 -4.04
C PHE A 105 -1.42 12.30 -4.48
N GLN A 106 -1.90 11.32 -5.24
CA GLN A 106 -3.29 11.25 -5.67
C GLN A 106 -3.85 9.85 -5.43
N LEU A 107 -4.91 9.75 -4.62
CA LEU A 107 -5.54 8.46 -4.30
C LEU A 107 -6.05 7.72 -5.55
N PHE A 108 -6.69 8.47 -6.46
CA PHE A 108 -7.19 7.98 -7.73
C PHE A 108 -7.52 9.16 -8.65
N ALA A 109 -7.68 8.88 -9.95
CA ALA A 109 -8.16 9.84 -10.93
C ALA A 109 -9.20 9.16 -11.83
N LEU A 110 -10.36 9.79 -11.98
CA LEU A 110 -11.38 9.41 -12.94
C LEU A 110 -11.16 10.18 -14.25
N ARG A 111 -11.25 9.47 -15.36
CA ARG A 111 -11.08 10.04 -16.71
C ARG A 111 -12.40 10.08 -17.47
N GLY A 112 -12.40 10.80 -18.58
CA GLY A 112 -13.55 10.88 -19.49
C GLY A 112 -14.74 11.61 -18.85
N PRO A 113 -15.98 11.14 -19.02
CA PRO A 113 -17.18 11.82 -18.53
C PRO A 113 -17.19 12.09 -17.03
N TRP A 114 -16.48 11.26 -16.25
CA TRP A 114 -16.45 11.33 -14.79
C TRP A 114 -15.39 12.30 -14.24
N ALA A 115 -14.52 12.86 -15.08
CA ALA A 115 -13.48 13.79 -14.66
C ALA A 115 -14.05 15.03 -13.93
N ARG A 116 -15.24 15.50 -14.37
CA ARG A 116 -15.93 16.67 -13.79
C ARG A 116 -16.91 16.33 -12.65
N LEU A 117 -17.07 15.05 -12.32
CA LEU A 117 -17.82 14.63 -11.13
C LEU A 117 -17.21 15.33 -9.91
N ARG A 118 -18.02 15.88 -9.01
CA ARG A 118 -17.54 16.48 -7.76
C ARG A 118 -17.86 15.56 -6.61
N PHE A 119 -16.90 15.36 -5.70
CA PHE A 119 -17.12 14.53 -4.53
C PHE A 119 -17.45 15.37 -3.30
N ASP A 120 -18.34 14.83 -2.46
CA ASP A 120 -18.57 15.23 -1.08
C ASP A 120 -18.86 13.97 -0.24
N LEU A 121 -17.87 13.09 -0.14
CA LEU A 121 -18.03 11.75 0.44
C LEU A 121 -17.31 11.64 1.78
N ARG A 122 -18.04 11.20 2.81
CA ARG A 122 -17.46 10.74 4.08
C ARG A 122 -17.21 9.25 3.97
N VAL A 123 -15.95 8.86 3.95
CA VAL A 123 -15.49 7.48 3.83
C VAL A 123 -14.90 7.04 5.17
N SER A 124 -15.42 5.97 5.74
CA SER A 124 -14.94 5.43 7.01
C SER A 124 -14.68 3.93 6.93
N GLY A 125 -13.86 3.40 7.82
CA GLY A 125 -13.58 1.98 7.93
C GLY A 125 -12.91 1.67 9.25
N ALA A 126 -13.45 0.74 10.03
CA ALA A 126 -12.90 0.34 11.32
C ALA A 126 -12.18 -1.00 11.19
N GLN A 127 -10.85 -0.97 11.11
CA GLN A 127 -10.01 -2.17 10.91
C GLN A 127 -10.42 -3.01 9.69
N SER A 128 -11.06 -2.37 8.71
CA SER A 128 -11.63 -3.03 7.53
C SER A 128 -10.71 -3.00 6.33
N LEU A 129 -9.63 -2.20 6.35
CA LEU A 129 -8.62 -2.19 5.30
C LEU A 129 -7.45 -3.10 5.67
N ILE A 130 -7.38 -4.27 5.04
CA ILE A 130 -6.26 -5.20 5.14
C ILE A 130 -5.27 -4.86 4.03
N VAL A 131 -4.03 -4.58 4.40
CA VAL A 131 -2.91 -4.46 3.48
C VAL A 131 -2.01 -5.65 3.71
N ASP A 132 -1.79 -6.45 2.68
CA ASP A 132 -0.86 -7.58 2.73
C ASP A 132 -0.10 -7.68 1.41
N ASN A 133 1.09 -7.09 1.38
CA ASN A 133 1.96 -7.06 0.20
C ASN A 133 3.42 -7.26 0.60
N ASN A 134 4.32 -7.00 -0.35
CA ASN A 134 5.77 -7.14 -0.20
C ASN A 134 6.39 -6.26 0.90
N LEU A 135 5.76 -5.15 1.27
CA LEU A 135 6.28 -4.18 2.24
C LEU A 135 5.49 -4.17 3.56
N LEU A 136 4.16 -4.31 3.49
CA LEU A 136 3.28 -4.05 4.62
C LEU A 136 2.31 -5.20 4.82
N ASP A 137 2.19 -5.63 6.06
CA ASP A 137 1.17 -6.58 6.52
C ASP A 137 0.49 -5.98 7.76
N GLY A 138 -0.78 -5.61 7.62
CA GLY A 138 -1.56 -5.11 8.73
C GLY A 138 -2.98 -4.70 8.37
N ALA A 139 -3.75 -4.39 9.41
CA ALA A 139 -5.11 -3.88 9.31
C ALA A 139 -5.14 -2.39 9.64
N PHE A 140 -5.92 -1.61 8.90
CA PHE A 140 -6.01 -0.17 9.00
C PHE A 140 -7.45 0.28 9.22
N SER A 141 -7.59 1.35 9.98
CA SER A 141 -8.81 2.14 10.11
C SER A 141 -8.64 3.47 9.38
N LEU A 142 -9.72 3.96 8.77
CA LEU A 142 -9.72 5.23 8.05
C LEU A 142 -10.98 6.05 8.37
N ASP A 143 -10.80 7.37 8.38
CA ASP A 143 -11.87 8.36 8.36
C ASP A 143 -11.40 9.50 7.45
N LEU A 144 -12.00 9.57 6.26
CA LEU A 144 -11.62 10.47 5.19
C LEU A 144 -12.85 11.23 4.68
N HIS A 145 -12.68 12.52 4.44
CA HIS A 145 -13.59 13.33 3.63
C HIS A 145 -12.98 13.51 2.25
N ILE A 146 -13.57 12.86 1.25
CA ILE A 146 -13.16 12.98 -0.15
C ILE A 146 -13.96 14.09 -0.80
N ARG A 147 -13.25 15.14 -1.22
CA ARG A 147 -13.77 16.28 -1.98
C ARG A 147 -13.07 16.37 -3.34
N GLY A 148 -13.18 17.51 -4.02
CA GLY A 148 -12.52 17.74 -5.31
C GLY A 148 -13.30 17.15 -6.48
N THR A 149 -12.63 17.03 -7.62
CA THR A 149 -13.24 16.50 -8.85
C THR A 149 -12.85 15.03 -9.07
N GLY A 150 -13.51 14.36 -10.01
CA GLY A 150 -13.13 13.04 -10.50
C GLY A 150 -11.68 13.02 -10.96
N GLU A 151 -11.26 14.06 -11.69
CA GLU A 151 -9.90 14.21 -12.19
C GLU A 151 -8.88 14.43 -11.08
N ALA A 152 -9.24 15.17 -10.01
CA ALA A 152 -8.36 15.49 -8.89
C ALA A 152 -9.13 15.43 -7.55
N PRO A 153 -9.36 14.22 -7.00
CA PRO A 153 -9.99 14.06 -5.70
C PRO A 153 -9.06 14.56 -4.59
N THR A 154 -9.60 15.29 -3.63
CA THR A 154 -8.87 15.85 -2.49
C THR A 154 -9.31 15.15 -1.20
N PRO A 155 -8.55 14.17 -0.70
CA PRO A 155 -8.83 13.57 0.61
C PRO A 155 -8.42 14.50 1.75
N ALA A 156 -9.16 14.43 2.85
CA ALA A 156 -8.77 15.02 4.13
C ALA A 156 -9.15 14.08 5.26
N GLY A 157 -8.28 13.89 6.26
CA GLY A 157 -8.55 13.01 7.39
C GLY A 157 -7.37 12.10 7.75
N LEU A 158 -7.67 10.91 8.25
CA LEU A 158 -6.70 10.05 8.89
C LEU A 158 -6.84 8.58 8.49
N LEU A 159 -5.70 7.93 8.29
CA LEU A 159 -5.55 6.49 8.22
C LEU A 159 -4.60 6.05 9.33
N THR A 160 -4.99 5.04 10.11
CA THR A 160 -4.19 4.51 11.23
C THR A 160 -4.09 3.01 11.18
N ALA A 161 -2.90 2.46 11.41
CA ALA A 161 -2.70 1.03 11.54
C ALA A 161 -3.15 0.49 12.91
N ARG A 162 -3.59 -0.76 12.92
CA ARG A 162 -3.82 -1.56 14.13
C ARG A 162 -2.47 -2.04 14.69
N ARG A 163 -2.46 -2.31 16.00
CA ARG A 163 -1.35 -3.04 16.64
C ARG A 163 -1.10 -4.38 15.94
N GLY A 164 0.17 -4.76 15.86
CA GLY A 164 0.61 -5.98 15.17
C GLY A 164 0.84 -5.79 13.68
N THR A 165 0.73 -4.56 13.16
CA THR A 165 1.16 -4.24 11.79
C THR A 165 2.67 -4.41 11.68
N ARG A 166 3.10 -5.03 10.58
CA ARG A 166 4.48 -5.38 10.29
C ARG A 166 4.91 -4.69 9.01
N VAL A 167 6.07 -4.06 9.05
CA VAL A 167 6.78 -3.62 7.85
C VAL A 167 7.84 -4.67 7.55
N LYS A 168 7.64 -5.42 6.48
CA LYS A 168 8.58 -6.41 5.96
C LYS A 168 9.75 -5.62 5.38
N LEU A 169 10.98 -5.92 5.77
CA LEU A 169 12.20 -5.41 5.14
C LEU A 169 12.94 -6.61 4.54
N PRO A 170 13.88 -6.40 3.61
CA PRO A 170 14.54 -7.50 2.90
C PRO A 170 15.19 -8.56 3.80
N PHE A 171 15.67 -8.18 5.00
CA PHE A 171 16.32 -9.11 5.94
C PHE A 171 15.83 -8.92 7.38
N SER A 172 14.76 -8.18 7.59
CA SER A 172 14.21 -7.94 8.92
C SER A 172 12.71 -7.64 8.85
N THR A 173 12.02 -7.66 9.98
CA THR A 173 10.64 -7.20 10.05
C THR A 173 10.54 -6.19 11.18
N LEU A 174 10.06 -5.00 10.85
CA LEU A 174 9.74 -3.98 11.84
C LEU A 174 8.36 -4.26 12.41
N GLN A 175 8.32 -4.46 13.72
CA GLN A 175 7.08 -4.49 14.49
C GLN A 175 6.64 -3.05 14.73
N MET A 176 5.53 -2.65 14.11
CA MET A 176 5.08 -1.27 14.14
C MET A 176 4.27 -1.02 15.41
N GLN A 177 4.69 -0.03 16.21
CA GLN A 177 3.90 0.43 17.35
C GLN A 177 2.87 1.48 16.93
N ARG A 178 3.18 2.30 15.92
CA ARG A 178 2.31 3.33 15.36
C ARG A 178 2.55 3.47 13.87
N ILE A 179 1.49 3.57 13.09
CA ILE A 179 1.52 4.11 11.73
C ILE A 179 0.28 4.99 11.59
N GLU A 180 0.52 6.25 11.24
CA GLU A 180 -0.48 7.26 10.95
C GLU A 180 -0.15 7.92 9.63
N LEU A 181 -1.13 7.97 8.73
CA LEU A 181 -1.08 8.75 7.49
C LEU A 181 -2.19 9.79 7.54
N ARG A 182 -1.81 11.06 7.59
CA ARG A 182 -2.71 12.19 7.71
C ARG A 182 -2.79 12.94 6.39
N PHE A 183 -4.00 13.24 5.95
CA PHE A 183 -4.29 14.11 4.80
C PHE A 183 -4.75 15.48 5.33
N PRO A 184 -3.88 16.50 5.32
CA PRO A 184 -4.24 17.85 5.76
C PRO A 184 -5.28 18.47 4.82
N GLU A 185 -6.21 19.27 5.34
CA GLU A 185 -7.21 19.96 4.50
C GLU A 185 -6.61 21.06 3.63
N ASP A 186 -5.51 21.67 4.10
CA ASP A 186 -4.78 22.76 3.46
C ASP A 186 -3.78 22.27 2.40
N ASP A 187 -3.32 21.02 2.50
CA ASP A 187 -2.39 20.39 1.55
C ASP A 187 -2.77 18.91 1.30
N PRO A 188 -3.94 18.64 0.68
CA PRO A 188 -4.52 17.29 0.58
C PRO A 188 -3.71 16.34 -0.31
N PHE A 189 -2.86 16.87 -1.19
CA PHE A 189 -1.99 16.11 -2.08
C PHE A 189 -0.60 15.84 -1.48
N ARG A 190 -0.38 16.25 -0.22
CA ARG A 190 0.88 16.05 0.48
C ARG A 190 0.66 15.45 1.87
N PRO A 191 0.23 14.17 1.93
CA PRO A 191 -0.02 13.51 3.19
C PRO A 191 1.23 13.43 4.06
N ARG A 192 1.02 13.42 5.37
CA ARG A 192 2.07 13.32 6.38
C ARG A 192 2.06 11.95 7.02
N VAL A 193 3.23 11.34 7.10
CA VAL A 193 3.49 10.08 7.77
C VAL A 193 3.99 10.36 9.18
N ASP A 194 3.49 9.62 10.16
CA ASP A 194 4.05 9.47 11.51
C ASP A 194 4.00 7.98 11.85
N ALA A 195 5.17 7.35 11.86
CA ALA A 195 5.31 5.93 12.13
C ALA A 195 6.47 5.65 13.07
N SER A 196 6.26 4.69 13.97
CA SER A 196 7.29 4.16 14.85
C SER A 196 7.26 2.64 14.83
N GLY A 197 8.45 2.04 14.74
CA GLY A 197 8.65 0.59 14.71
C GLY A 197 9.86 0.17 15.51
N SER A 198 9.97 -1.13 15.81
CA SER A 198 11.24 -1.72 16.24
C SER A 198 11.49 -3.08 15.60
N ALA A 199 12.77 -3.40 15.42
CA ALA A 199 13.24 -4.72 15.03
C ALA A 199 14.24 -5.22 16.09
N SER A 200 14.33 -6.53 16.25
CA SER A 200 15.27 -7.15 17.16
C SER A 200 16.19 -8.11 16.42
N PHE A 201 17.48 -8.01 16.70
CA PHE A 201 18.53 -8.80 16.06
C PHE A 201 19.31 -9.59 17.11
N ALA A 202 19.89 -10.71 16.69
CA ALA A 202 20.89 -11.40 17.50
C ALA A 202 22.17 -10.55 17.54
N GLY A 203 22.71 -10.29 18.73
CA GLY A 203 24.02 -9.66 18.86
C GLY A 203 25.17 -10.62 18.58
N GLN A 204 26.39 -10.09 18.59
CA GLN A 204 27.60 -10.90 18.49
C GLN A 204 27.74 -11.84 19.70
N ALA A 205 28.59 -12.85 19.57
CA ALA A 205 28.85 -13.83 20.63
C ALA A 205 29.11 -13.11 21.98
N GLY A 206 28.20 -13.29 22.95
CA GLY A 206 28.29 -12.69 24.28
C GLY A 206 27.61 -11.32 24.47
N SER A 207 27.05 -10.69 23.43
CA SER A 207 26.54 -9.30 23.47
C SER A 207 25.02 -9.13 23.64
N GLY A 208 24.27 -10.23 23.82
CA GLY A 208 22.81 -10.17 23.99
C GLY A 208 22.04 -9.82 22.71
N ARG A 209 20.74 -9.49 22.82
CA ARG A 209 19.91 -9.04 21.69
C ARG A 209 20.12 -7.55 21.44
N ILE A 210 20.05 -7.14 20.18
CA ILE A 210 20.11 -5.74 19.76
C ILE A 210 18.70 -5.31 19.34
N GLU A 211 18.11 -4.36 20.04
CA GLU A 211 16.86 -3.72 19.63
C GLU A 211 17.19 -2.47 18.81
N VAL A 212 16.60 -2.34 17.62
CA VAL A 212 16.67 -1.12 16.80
C VAL A 212 15.29 -0.52 16.72
N ARG A 213 15.15 0.74 17.13
CA ARG A 213 13.91 1.53 17.00
C ARG A 213 14.03 2.47 15.81
N VAL A 214 12.93 2.61 15.09
CA VAL A 214 12.80 3.44 13.89
C VAL A 214 11.66 4.42 14.12
N LEU A 215 11.91 5.70 13.83
CA LEU A 215 10.92 6.76 13.76
C LEU A 215 10.93 7.32 12.34
N ALA A 216 9.77 7.39 11.70
CA ALA A 216 9.59 7.98 10.39
C ALA A 216 8.52 9.07 10.48
N ALA A 217 8.89 10.31 10.19
CA ALA A 217 7.97 11.45 10.30
C ALA A 217 8.20 12.47 9.18
N GLY A 218 7.11 13.04 8.67
CA GLY A 218 7.15 14.13 7.70
C GLY A 218 6.19 13.94 6.53
N PRO A 219 6.20 14.86 5.55
CA PRO A 219 5.50 14.69 4.28
C PRO A 219 5.94 13.40 3.57
N TYR A 220 5.04 12.70 2.87
CA TYR A 220 5.36 11.43 2.20
C TYR A 220 6.52 11.54 1.19
N ASP A 221 6.72 12.71 0.57
CA ASP A 221 7.81 13.02 -0.36
C ASP A 221 9.13 13.40 0.34
N GLN A 222 9.09 13.67 1.65
CA GLN A 222 10.22 14.15 2.46
C GLN A 222 10.25 13.51 3.86
N VAL A 223 9.97 12.21 3.94
CA VAL A 223 9.97 11.48 5.22
C VAL A 223 11.37 11.48 5.82
N GLN A 224 11.48 11.97 7.05
CA GLN A 224 12.70 11.88 7.84
C GLN A 224 12.68 10.59 8.66
N ILE A 225 13.73 9.78 8.53
CA ILE A 225 13.87 8.52 9.24
C ILE A 225 15.00 8.68 10.26
N THR A 226 14.69 8.45 11.53
CA THR A 226 15.66 8.42 12.63
C THR A 226 15.69 7.03 13.24
N THR A 227 16.89 6.55 13.57
CA THR A 227 17.07 5.23 14.18
C THR A 227 17.85 5.33 15.48
N THR A 228 17.50 4.50 16.46
CA THR A 228 18.25 4.33 17.72
C THR A 228 18.40 2.85 18.02
N SER A 229 19.39 2.46 18.81
CA SER A 229 19.53 1.06 19.20
C SER A 229 19.93 0.88 20.65
N GLU A 230 19.60 -0.29 21.19
CA GLU A 230 20.03 -0.75 22.50
C GLU A 230 20.59 -2.19 22.35
N PRO A 231 21.90 -2.42 22.61
CA PRO A 231 22.95 -1.43 22.97
C PRO A 231 23.18 -0.33 21.91
N PRO A 232 23.80 0.81 22.27
CA PRO A 232 24.03 1.91 21.34
C PRO A 232 25.03 1.52 20.25
N LEU A 233 24.60 1.63 19.00
CA LEU A 233 25.40 1.36 17.81
C LEU A 233 25.62 2.63 16.99
N SER A 234 26.61 2.61 16.11
CA SER A 234 26.77 3.62 15.06
C SER A 234 25.54 3.66 14.15
N GLU A 235 25.26 4.80 13.54
CA GLU A 235 24.16 4.91 12.56
C GLU A 235 24.33 3.92 11.41
N ASP A 236 25.55 3.80 10.90
CA ASP A 236 25.94 2.85 9.87
C ASP A 236 25.64 1.39 10.24
N ASP A 237 25.89 0.98 11.49
CA ASP A 237 25.59 -0.38 11.95
C ASP A 237 24.08 -0.61 12.12
N ARG A 238 23.32 0.40 12.57
CA ARG A 238 21.85 0.31 12.68
C ARG A 238 21.22 0.16 11.29
N LEU A 239 21.68 0.95 10.33
CA LEU A 239 21.23 0.86 8.94
C LEU A 239 21.62 -0.48 8.34
N SER A 240 22.85 -0.94 8.56
CA SER A 240 23.31 -2.27 8.11
C SER A 240 22.43 -3.38 8.70
N LEU A 241 22.08 -3.33 9.99
CA LEU A 241 21.21 -4.32 10.62
C LEU A 241 19.82 -4.34 10.01
N LEU A 242 19.18 -3.18 9.84
CA LEU A 242 17.84 -3.09 9.24
C LEU A 242 17.81 -3.60 7.80
N THR A 243 18.89 -3.38 7.04
CA THR A 243 18.97 -3.67 5.60
C THR A 243 19.65 -4.98 5.25
N THR A 244 20.41 -5.62 6.14
CA THR A 244 21.17 -6.86 5.86
C THR A 244 21.07 -7.91 6.97
N GLY A 245 20.44 -7.58 8.10
CA GLY A 245 20.40 -8.43 9.28
C GLY A 245 21.74 -8.55 10.04
N ALA A 246 22.78 -7.79 9.68
CA ALA A 246 24.08 -7.80 10.37
C ALA A 246 24.75 -6.43 10.51
N THR A 247 25.60 -6.29 11.54
CA THR A 247 26.49 -5.14 11.72
C THR A 247 27.69 -5.19 10.76
N ARG A 248 28.31 -4.05 10.45
CA ARG A 248 29.49 -4.01 9.56
C ARG A 248 30.67 -4.77 10.15
N SER A 249 30.89 -4.65 11.45
CA SER A 249 31.94 -5.40 12.17
C SER A 249 31.79 -6.93 12.05
N SER A 250 30.55 -7.43 12.01
CA SER A 250 30.27 -8.86 11.79
C SER A 250 30.50 -9.29 10.35
N ILE A 251 30.35 -8.36 9.40
CA ILE A 251 30.51 -8.57 7.97
C ILE A 251 32.01 -8.57 7.59
N GLU A 252 32.79 -7.64 8.13
CA GLU A 252 34.23 -7.50 7.85
C GLU A 252 35.03 -8.73 8.33
N GLY A 253 34.64 -9.29 9.48
CA GLY A 253 35.26 -10.47 10.08
C GLY A 253 34.97 -11.82 9.39
N ASN A 254 34.00 -11.90 8.47
CA ASN A 254 33.62 -13.15 7.80
C ASN A 254 33.78 -13.03 6.26
N PRO A 255 34.73 -13.78 5.64
CA PRO A 255 35.01 -13.69 4.20
C PRO A 255 33.79 -13.85 3.29
N GLY A 256 32.81 -14.69 3.68
CA GLY A 256 31.58 -14.93 2.92
C GLY A 256 30.54 -13.81 3.02
N ARG A 257 30.65 -12.91 4.02
CA ARG A 257 29.71 -11.80 4.22
C ARG A 257 30.24 -10.46 3.71
N ARG A 258 31.55 -10.33 3.44
CA ARG A 258 32.18 -9.07 2.97
C ARG A 258 31.53 -8.46 1.73
N ALA A 259 31.00 -9.29 0.82
CA ALA A 259 30.25 -8.83 -0.35
C ALA A 259 28.93 -8.09 0.02
N LEU A 260 28.29 -8.47 1.13
CA LEU A 260 27.05 -7.84 1.64
C LEU A 260 27.33 -6.50 2.35
N GLY A 261 28.50 -6.35 2.98
CA GLY A 261 28.86 -5.14 3.72
C GLY A 261 29.26 -3.96 2.84
N MET A 262 29.89 -4.25 1.69
CA MET A 262 30.19 -3.23 0.68
C MET A 262 28.92 -2.66 0.02
N ALA A 263 27.79 -3.36 0.11
CA ALA A 263 26.51 -2.92 -0.44
C ALA A 263 25.70 -2.01 0.50
N GLY A 264 26.08 -1.84 1.78
CA GLY A 264 25.22 -1.19 2.80
C GLY A 264 24.77 0.24 2.47
N GLY A 265 25.65 1.09 1.93
CA GLY A 265 25.29 2.46 1.51
C GLY A 265 24.41 2.51 0.26
N TYR A 266 24.61 1.55 -0.65
CA TYR A 266 23.75 1.36 -1.83
C TYR A 266 22.36 0.86 -1.41
N LEU A 267 22.31 -0.11 -0.50
CA LEU A 267 21.08 -0.70 0.05
C LEU A 267 20.25 0.32 0.85
N PHE A 268 20.86 1.32 1.50
CA PHE A 268 20.11 2.41 2.14
C PHE A 268 19.35 3.26 1.12
N ASN A 269 20.04 3.70 0.06
CA ASN A 269 19.39 4.44 -1.02
C ASN A 269 18.36 3.58 -1.74
N GLU A 270 18.57 2.27 -1.78
CA GLU A 270 17.63 1.31 -2.32
C GLU A 270 16.41 1.11 -1.43
N VAL A 271 16.56 1.05 -0.09
CA VAL A 271 15.44 0.95 0.86
C VAL A 271 14.66 2.25 0.83
N LYS A 272 15.36 3.39 0.79
CA LYS A 272 14.74 4.70 0.61
C LYS A 272 13.92 4.73 -0.67
N ARG A 273 14.50 4.31 -1.81
CA ARG A 273 13.79 4.24 -3.11
C ARG A 273 12.63 3.26 -3.09
N TRP A 274 12.76 2.13 -2.39
CA TRP A 274 11.71 1.13 -2.27
C TRP A 274 10.55 1.62 -1.39
N VAL A 275 10.84 2.35 -0.31
CA VAL A 275 9.84 2.99 0.56
C VAL A 275 9.20 4.23 -0.11
N SER A 276 9.98 5.02 -0.86
CA SER A 276 9.50 6.23 -1.54
C SER A 276 8.98 6.01 -2.96
N GLY A 277 9.14 4.80 -3.50
CA GLY A 277 8.95 4.49 -4.93
C GLY A 277 10.11 5.00 -5.83
N PRO A 278 10.32 4.39 -7.02
CA PRO A 278 11.30 4.87 -7.98
C PRO A 278 10.89 6.24 -8.55
N SER A 279 11.83 7.19 -8.60
CA SER A 279 11.58 8.53 -9.15
C SER A 279 11.14 8.52 -10.62
N ASN A 280 11.50 7.49 -11.39
CA ASN A 280 11.15 7.31 -12.80
C ASN A 280 10.37 5.97 -12.99
N PRO A 281 9.17 5.96 -13.59
CA PRO A 281 8.40 4.73 -13.85
C PRO A 281 9.05 3.79 -14.88
N ASP A 282 9.99 4.29 -15.70
CA ASP A 282 10.80 3.48 -16.61
C ASP A 282 12.17 3.11 -16.03
N ALA A 283 12.40 3.35 -14.73
CA ALA A 283 13.63 2.91 -14.08
C ALA A 283 13.68 1.38 -14.05
N ASP A 284 14.87 0.84 -14.29
CA ASP A 284 15.11 -0.58 -14.08
C ASP A 284 14.71 -1.00 -12.65
N PRO A 285 14.14 -2.21 -12.45
CA PRO A 285 13.79 -2.71 -11.13
C PRO A 285 14.96 -2.60 -10.18
N GLY A 286 14.70 -2.10 -8.97
CA GLY A 286 15.70 -1.95 -7.94
C GLY A 286 16.32 -3.29 -7.51
N PHE A 287 17.40 -3.23 -6.73
CA PHE A 287 18.03 -4.43 -6.16
C PHE A 287 17.03 -5.23 -5.30
N PHE A 288 16.13 -4.58 -4.56
CA PHE A 288 15.12 -5.28 -3.75
C PHE A 288 13.96 -5.86 -4.56
N ASP A 289 13.61 -5.27 -5.72
CA ASP A 289 12.60 -5.82 -6.64
C ASP A 289 13.07 -7.10 -7.36
N ARG A 290 14.35 -7.46 -7.14
CA ARG A 290 14.99 -8.66 -7.66
C ARG A 290 15.22 -9.69 -6.57
N PHE A 291 15.00 -9.36 -5.30
CA PHE A 291 15.29 -10.22 -4.17
C PHE A 291 13.99 -10.79 -3.60
N ASP A 292 13.86 -12.11 -3.63
CA ASP A 292 12.77 -12.87 -3.02
C ASP A 292 13.32 -13.65 -1.82
N LEU A 293 12.65 -13.52 -0.67
CA LEU A 293 13.03 -14.18 0.58
C LEU A 293 11.83 -14.96 1.10
N GLN A 294 11.96 -16.28 1.08
CA GLN A 294 10.95 -17.19 1.59
C GLN A 294 11.46 -17.83 2.88
N VAL A 295 10.91 -17.42 4.01
CA VAL A 295 11.19 -18.07 5.30
C VAL A 295 10.15 -19.18 5.49
N GLY A 296 10.62 -20.42 5.62
CA GLY A 296 9.75 -21.57 5.82
C GLY A 296 9.15 -21.62 7.22
N ASP A 297 7.93 -22.15 7.35
CA ASP A 297 7.25 -22.34 8.65
C ASP A 297 7.91 -23.43 9.53
N GLU A 298 8.88 -24.17 8.98
CA GLU A 298 9.61 -25.23 9.68
C GLU A 298 10.90 -24.71 10.33
N LEU A 299 11.11 -25.09 11.60
CA LEU A 299 12.38 -24.90 12.29
C LEU A 299 13.34 -26.04 11.93
N SER A 300 14.59 -25.69 11.65
CA SER A 300 15.69 -26.66 11.54
C SER A 300 15.88 -27.43 12.85
N ARG A 301 16.63 -28.54 12.79
CA ARG A 301 16.91 -29.40 13.96
C ARG A 301 17.59 -28.67 15.13
N SER A 302 18.27 -27.56 14.87
CA SER A 302 18.91 -26.72 15.88
C SER A 302 18.04 -25.55 16.37
N GLY A 303 16.78 -25.47 15.92
CA GLY A 303 15.82 -24.44 16.30
C GLY A 303 15.98 -23.11 15.55
N ASN A 304 16.70 -23.11 14.42
CA ASN A 304 16.84 -21.94 13.55
C ASN A 304 15.81 -21.98 12.40
N GLU A 305 15.39 -20.82 11.91
CA GLU A 305 14.49 -20.71 10.75
C GLU A 305 15.11 -21.31 9.48
N VAL A 306 14.32 -22.06 8.72
CA VAL A 306 14.65 -22.47 7.35
C VAL A 306 14.43 -21.26 6.44
N VAL A 307 15.45 -20.90 5.67
CA VAL A 307 15.46 -19.68 4.86
C VAL A 307 15.82 -20.03 3.43
N GLU A 308 14.95 -19.70 2.49
CA GLU A 308 15.23 -19.75 1.06
C GLU A 308 15.27 -18.31 0.52
N THR A 309 16.21 -18.06 -0.37
CA THR A 309 16.47 -16.73 -0.93
C THR A 309 16.73 -16.89 -2.42
N GLU A 310 16.00 -16.16 -3.27
CA GLU A 310 16.28 -16.04 -4.69
C GLU A 310 16.62 -14.59 -5.04
N PHE A 311 17.66 -14.38 -5.83
CA PHE A 311 18.00 -13.07 -6.39
C PHE A 311 18.02 -13.13 -7.91
N ARG A 312 17.10 -12.42 -8.54
CA ARG A 312 16.97 -12.30 -9.99
C ARG A 312 18.11 -11.47 -10.58
N ILE A 313 18.96 -12.14 -11.35
CA ILE A 313 20.18 -11.57 -11.94
C ILE A 313 19.83 -10.68 -13.15
N ASP A 314 18.82 -11.07 -13.94
CA ASP A 314 18.48 -10.41 -15.19
C ASP A 314 17.08 -9.76 -15.18
N ASN A 315 16.95 -8.66 -15.93
CA ASN A 315 15.67 -7.95 -16.03
C ASN A 315 14.59 -8.77 -16.75
N ARG A 316 14.97 -9.82 -17.48
CA ARG A 316 14.07 -10.70 -18.24
C ARG A 316 13.47 -11.85 -17.39
N GLY A 317 14.01 -12.09 -16.19
CA GLY A 317 13.46 -13.09 -15.26
C GLY A 317 13.79 -14.53 -15.63
N HIS A 318 14.94 -14.76 -16.25
CA HIS A 318 15.41 -16.09 -16.59
C HIS A 318 16.46 -16.61 -15.64
N TRP A 319 17.28 -15.75 -15.05
CA TRP A 319 18.43 -16.14 -14.24
C TRP A 319 18.26 -15.68 -12.80
N PHE A 320 18.45 -16.61 -11.87
CA PHE A 320 18.35 -16.36 -10.43
C PHE A 320 19.56 -16.96 -9.72
N LEU A 321 20.06 -16.28 -8.70
CA LEU A 321 20.98 -16.82 -7.72
C LEU A 321 20.15 -17.28 -6.52
N SER A 322 20.24 -18.55 -6.13
CA SER A 322 19.55 -19.07 -4.95
C SER A 322 20.50 -19.30 -3.79
N GLY A 323 20.00 -19.10 -2.59
CA GLY A 323 20.64 -19.44 -1.32
C GLY A 323 19.61 -20.07 -0.40
N GLU A 324 19.95 -21.18 0.23
CA GLU A 324 19.05 -21.89 1.14
C GLU A 324 19.82 -22.28 2.41
N ARG A 325 19.16 -22.15 3.57
CA ARG A 325 19.51 -22.85 4.79
C ARG A 325 18.46 -23.90 5.05
N ASP A 326 18.82 -25.16 4.86
CA ASP A 326 17.89 -26.28 4.97
C ASP A 326 17.60 -26.68 6.42
N ARG A 327 16.68 -27.65 6.60
CA ARG A 327 16.29 -28.19 7.91
C ARG A 327 17.42 -28.85 8.70
N PHE A 328 18.56 -29.12 8.07
CA PHE A 328 19.78 -29.68 8.67
C PHE A 328 20.84 -28.62 8.95
N ASP A 329 20.51 -27.33 8.80
CA ASP A 329 21.42 -26.20 8.89
C ASP A 329 22.51 -26.18 7.81
N ALA A 330 22.33 -26.94 6.73
CA ALA A 330 23.23 -26.88 5.59
C ALA A 330 22.94 -25.62 4.75
N LEU A 331 24.01 -24.94 4.35
CA LEU A 331 23.95 -23.79 3.46
C LEU A 331 24.15 -24.27 2.02
N ASN A 332 23.11 -24.14 1.21
CA ASN A 332 23.13 -24.44 -0.22
C ASN A 332 23.11 -23.14 -1.01
N THR A 333 23.82 -23.10 -2.12
CA THR A 333 23.77 -21.97 -3.07
C THR A 333 23.74 -22.49 -4.49
N GLY A 334 22.92 -21.89 -5.35
CA GLY A 334 22.73 -22.34 -6.71
C GLY A 334 22.50 -21.19 -7.70
N VAL A 335 22.52 -21.53 -8.98
CA VAL A 335 22.04 -20.66 -10.05
C VAL A 335 20.88 -21.38 -10.72
N ILE A 336 19.73 -20.72 -10.77
CA ILE A 336 18.51 -21.26 -11.36
C ILE A 336 18.27 -20.55 -12.69
N TYR A 337 18.01 -21.34 -13.73
CA TYR A 337 17.49 -20.84 -15.00
C TYR A 337 16.02 -21.24 -15.13
N ARG A 338 15.10 -20.25 -15.16
CA ARG A 338 13.66 -20.48 -15.26
C ARG A 338 13.16 -20.16 -16.66
N PHE A 339 12.60 -21.17 -17.32
CA PHE A 339 12.02 -21.04 -18.65
C PHE A 339 10.49 -21.03 -18.55
N SER A 340 9.86 -19.95 -19.00
CA SER A 340 8.39 -19.83 -19.05
C SER A 340 7.91 -19.93 -20.49
N PHE A 341 6.96 -20.83 -20.75
CA PHE A 341 6.22 -20.86 -22.01
C PHE A 341 4.96 -19.99 -21.86
N ARG A 342 4.73 -19.12 -22.84
CA ARG A 342 3.44 -18.43 -23.01
C ARG A 342 2.45 -19.36 -23.71
#